data_AF-A0A396KMK5-F1
#
_entry.id   AF-A0A396KMK5-F1
#
_cell.length_a   1.000
_cell.length_b   1.000
_cell.length_c   1.000
_cell.angle_alpha   90.00
_cell.angle_beta   90.00
_cell.angle_gamma   90.00
#
_symmetry.space_group_name_H-M   'P 1'
#
loop_
_entity.id
_entity.type
_entity.pdbx_description
1 polymer ?
#
loop_
_entity_poly.entity_id
_entity_poly.type
_entity_poly.pdbx_seq_one_letter_code
_entity_poly.pdbx_strand_id
1 'polypeptide(L)' 'MEDDRFVKCPLVDEMIEDIDCIENVDAVDGRLKADKLPERFKKKDDWETICKKCKWHNY' A
#
# COMPACT_ATOMS: atom_id res chain seq x y z
N MET A 1 -22.56 -1.58 -7.82
CA MET A 1 -22.05 -1.62 -6.44
C MET A 1 -20.56 -1.42 -6.59
N GLU A 2 -20.06 -0.22 -6.32
CA GLU A 2 -18.61 -0.08 -6.13
C GLU A 2 -18.28 -0.94 -4.91
N ASP A 3 -17.37 -1.88 -5.09
CA ASP A 3 -16.96 -2.77 -4.02
C ASP A 3 -16.02 -1.96 -3.13
N ASP A 4 -16.54 -1.49 -1.98
CA ASP A 4 -15.84 -0.64 -1.01
C ASP A 4 -14.53 -1.25 -0.47
N ARG A 5 -14.24 -2.51 -0.83
CA ARG A 5 -13.01 -3.24 -0.50
C ARG A 5 -11.84 -2.90 -1.42
N PHE A 6 -11.99 -2.01 -2.40
CA PHE A 6 -10.89 -1.64 -3.30
C PHE A 6 -10.49 -0.18 -3.17
N VAL A 7 -9.18 0.07 -3.11
CA VAL A 7 -8.60 1.41 -3.07
C VAL A 7 -7.60 1.61 -4.20
N LYS A 8 -7.55 2.83 -4.76
CA LYS A 8 -6.52 3.19 -5.74
C LYS A 8 -5.19 3.42 -5.03
N CYS A 9 -4.19 2.57 -5.31
CA CYS A 9 -2.88 2.64 -4.67
C CYS A 9 -1.83 3.32 -5.58
N PRO A 10 -1.17 4.40 -5.14
CA PRO A 10 -0.16 5.11 -5.94
C PRO A 10 1.15 4.34 -6.13
N LEU A 11 1.36 3.21 -5.43
CA LEU A 11 2.57 2.39 -5.63
C LEU A 11 2.55 1.62 -6.95
N VAL A 12 1.35 1.17 -7.35
CA VAL A 12 1.11 0.36 -8.55
C VAL A 12 0.22 1.05 -9.57
N ASP A 13 -0.35 2.21 -9.23
CA ASP A 13 -1.27 2.99 -10.07
C ASP A 13 -2.56 2.23 -10.47
N GLU A 14 -2.95 1.24 -9.67
CA GLU A 14 -4.07 0.32 -9.87
C GLU A 14 -5.03 0.29 -8.66
N MET A 15 -6.23 -0.27 -8.86
CA MET A 15 -7.12 -0.64 -7.75
C MET A 15 -6.59 -1.92 -7.10
N ILE A 16 -6.40 -1.89 -5.79
CA ILE A 16 -5.99 -3.05 -4.97
C ILE A 16 -7.02 -3.29 -3.89
N GLU A 17 -7.03 -4.50 -3.32
CA GLU A 17 -7.84 -4.77 -2.14
C GLU A 17 -7.38 -3.90 -0.95
N ASP A 18 -8.30 -3.51 -0.08
CA ASP A 18 -8.02 -2.76 1.13
C ASP A 18 -7.01 -3.49 2.04
N ILE A 19 -7.07 -4.82 2.10
CA ILE A 19 -6.11 -5.65 2.82
C ILE A 19 -4.68 -5.50 2.28
N ASP A 20 -4.49 -5.46 0.96
CA ASP A 20 -3.18 -5.21 0.36
C ASP A 20 -2.67 -3.80 0.77
N CYS A 21 -3.58 -2.81 0.86
CA CYS A 21 -3.22 -1.46 1.29
C CYS A 21 -2.78 -1.44 2.76
N ILE A 22 -3.51 -2.12 3.64
CA ILE A 22 -3.20 -2.23 5.08
C ILE A 22 -1.84 -2.89 5.27
N GLU A 23 -1.55 -3.99 4.57
CA GLU A 23 -0.24 -4.65 4.65
C GLU A 23 0.91 -3.71 4.22
N ASN A 24 0.70 -2.89 3.18
CA ASN A 24 1.69 -1.91 2.76
C ASN A 24 1.93 -0.84 3.83
N VAL A 25 0.86 -0.33 4.45
CA VAL A 25 0.95 0.63 5.56
C VAL A 25 1.72 0.01 6.73
N ASP A 26 1.35 -1.20 7.14
CA ASP A 26 2.01 -1.90 8.24
C ASP A 26 3.49 -2.17 7.95
N ALA A 27 3.86 -2.47 6.71
CA ALA A 27 5.26 -2.64 6.34
C ALA A 27 6.06 -1.33 6.46
N VAL A 28 5.45 -0.23 6.02
CA VAL A 28 6.04 1.11 6.03
C VAL A 28 6.14 1.69 7.45
N ASP A 29 5.23 1.28 8.34
CA ASP A 29 5.24 1.57 9.78
C ASP A 29 6.12 0.61 10.59
N GLY A 30 6.69 -0.42 9.96
CA GLY A 30 7.54 -1.42 10.61
C GLY A 30 6.78 -2.45 11.46
N ARG A 31 5.45 -2.55 11.33
CA ARG A 31 4.62 -3.61 11.93
C ARG A 31 4.68 -4.92 11.13
N LEU A 32 4.89 -4.82 9.82
CA LEU A 32 5.16 -5.94 8.92
C LEU A 32 6.59 -5.81 8.35
N LYS A 33 7.25 -6.92 8.04
CA LYS A 33 8.54 -6.85 7.34
C LYS A 33 8.31 -6.61 5.85
N ALA A 34 9.01 -5.63 5.27
CA ALA A 34 8.86 -5.26 3.85
C ALA A 34 9.20 -6.39 2.85
N ASP A 35 9.94 -7.42 3.28
CA ASP A 35 10.20 -8.64 2.47
C ASP A 35 8.94 -9.50 2.27
N LYS A 36 7.90 -9.33 3.10
CA LYS A 36 6.61 -10.00 2.95
C LYS A 36 5.71 -9.37 1.90
N LEU A 37 5.96 -8.12 1.53
CA LEU A 37 5.17 -7.47 0.50
C LEU A 37 5.53 -7.99 -0.90
N PRO A 38 4.53 -8.13 -1.78
CA PRO A 38 4.76 -8.38 -3.20
C PRO A 38 5.68 -7.32 -3.82
N GLU A 39 6.64 -7.75 -4.66
CA GLU A 39 7.61 -6.87 -5.32
C GLU A 39 6.96 -5.75 -6.14
N ARG A 40 5.71 -5.94 -6.63
CA ARG A 40 4.98 -4.91 -7.36
C ARG A 40 4.85 -3.60 -6.60
N PHE A 41 4.75 -3.65 -5.27
CA PHE A 41 4.60 -2.46 -4.43
C PHE A 41 5.92 -1.74 -4.12
N LYS A 42 7.05 -2.43 -4.32
CA LYS A 42 8.41 -1.93 -4.03
C LYS A 42 9.15 -1.49 -5.30
N LYS A 43 8.49 -1.46 -6.46
CA LYS A 43 9.10 -1.09 -7.75
C LYS A 43 9.59 0.36 -7.81
N LYS A 44 8.99 1.27 -7.03
CA LYS A 44 9.38 2.68 -6.97
C LYS A 44 10.41 2.85 -5.86
N ASP A 45 11.55 3.50 -6.14
CA ASP A 45 12.62 3.67 -5.15
C ASP A 45 12.16 4.39 -3.88
N ASP A 46 11.16 5.27 -4.00
CA ASP A 46 10.57 6.06 -2.92
C ASP A 46 9.23 5.50 -2.39
N TRP A 47 8.95 4.22 -2.62
CA TRP A 47 7.66 3.58 -2.27
C TRP A 47 7.23 3.82 -0.82
N GLU A 48 8.15 3.74 0.16
CA GLU A 48 7.84 4.01 1.57
C GLU A 48 7.34 5.44 1.77
N THR A 49 7.99 6.41 1.11
CA THR A 49 7.61 7.82 1.20
C THR A 49 6.28 8.08 0.51
N ILE A 50 6.03 7.44 -0.63
CA ILE A 50 4.75 7.51 -1.34
C ILE A 50 3.62 6.98 -0.44
N CYS A 51 3.83 5.83 0.20
CA CYS A 51 2.85 5.22 1.09
C CYS A 51 2.59 6.12 2.32
N LYS A 52 3.63 6.64 2.99
CA LYS A 52 3.49 7.55 4.15
C LYS A 52 2.69 8.82 3.85
N LYS A 53 2.75 9.30 2.60
CA LYS A 53 2.01 10.49 2.14
C LYS A 53 0.63 10.17 1.57
N CYS A 54 0.28 8.89 1.45
CA CYS A 54 -0.99 8.46 0.89
C CYS A 54 -2.16 8.84 1.81
N LYS A 55 -3.30 9.23 1.23
CA LYS A 55 -4.52 9.58 1.98
C LYS A 55 -5.07 8.42 2.84
N TRP A 56 -4.72 7.18 2.50
CA TRP A 56 -5.16 5.96 3.18
C TRP A 56 -4.22 5.50 4.30
N HIS A 57 -3.07 6.15 4.48
CA HIS A 57 -2.03 5.66 5.38
C HIS A 57 -2.43 5.62 6.86
N ASN A 58 -3.41 6.44 7.27
CA ASN A 58 -3.92 6.50 8.64
C ASN A 58 -5.43 6.23 8.69
N TYR A 59 -5.98 5.53 7.71
CA TYR A 59 -7.40 5.17 7.66
C TYR A 59 -7.66 3.85 8.37
#